data_AF-A0A818L4M7-F1
#
_entry.id   AF-A0A818L4M7-F1
#
_cell.length_a   1.000
_cell.length_b   1.000
_cell.length_c   1.000
_cell.angle_alpha   90.00
_cell.angle_beta   90.00
_cell.angle_gamma   90.00
#
_symmetry.space_group_name_H-M   'P 1'
#
loop_
_entity.id
_entity.type
_entity.pdbx_description
1 polymer ?
#
loop_
_entity_poly.entity_id
_entity_poly.type
_entity_poly.pdbx_seq_one_letter_code
_entity_poly.pdbx_strand_id
1 'polypeptide(L)'
;MLIFLLLLSLTVVGLNGNIIPDQNGRSAAVTKKITACQNWYNAEPHPSIFLEQTRKCPCRVPANFPQDLNDGSKTWKTDSGCAASSHPNTCSYHKGAHGCYRFGYKTTGPGAQCCYDKEGIWMNDPHKGAGTLDRERAPDNFFNLLQWNAHNKHDVIPWENCCKDLAVPRDVCQLYFDKRPPGECEYYSF
;
A
#
# COMPACT_ATOMS: atom_id res chain seq x y z
N MET A 1 -44.82 2.68 -55.34
CA MET A 1 -43.39 3.00 -55.14
C MET A 1 -43.29 4.02 -54.01
N LEU A 2 -42.57 3.64 -52.92
CA LEU A 2 -41.98 4.45 -51.84
C LEU A 2 -42.91 5.36 -50.98
N ILE A 3 -42.78 5.51 -49.66
CA ILE A 3 -42.00 4.91 -48.55
C ILE A 3 -42.76 5.38 -47.28
N PHE A 4 -42.98 4.50 -46.31
CA PHE A 4 -43.44 4.84 -44.96
C PHE A 4 -42.27 5.44 -44.17
N LEU A 5 -42.42 6.65 -43.63
CA LEU A 5 -41.51 7.24 -42.63
C LEU A 5 -42.18 7.17 -41.26
N LEU A 6 -41.79 6.18 -40.45
CA LEU A 6 -42.08 6.13 -39.02
C LEU A 6 -41.13 7.09 -38.28
N LEU A 7 -41.67 8.18 -37.77
CA LEU A 7 -41.01 9.02 -36.78
C LEU A 7 -41.18 8.38 -35.40
N LEU A 8 -40.11 7.77 -34.86
CA LEU A 8 -40.02 7.45 -33.43
C LEU A 8 -39.79 8.75 -32.65
N SER A 9 -40.79 9.18 -31.89
CA SER A 9 -40.63 10.19 -30.85
C SER A 9 -39.89 9.58 -29.65
N LEU A 10 -38.64 9.96 -29.44
CA LEU A 10 -37.95 9.75 -28.16
C LEU A 10 -38.52 10.74 -27.14
N THR A 11 -39.33 10.25 -26.22
CA THR A 11 -39.66 10.96 -24.98
C THR A 11 -38.46 10.88 -24.05
N VAL A 12 -37.73 11.98 -23.91
CA VAL A 12 -36.75 12.18 -22.84
C VAL A 12 -37.54 12.39 -21.55
N VAL A 13 -37.74 11.32 -20.79
CA VAL A 13 -38.21 11.43 -19.40
C VAL A 13 -37.00 11.75 -18.54
N GLY A 14 -36.86 13.02 -18.18
CA GLY A 14 -35.86 13.47 -17.21
C GLY A 14 -36.17 12.92 -15.83
N LEU A 15 -35.36 11.94 -15.37
CA LEU A 15 -35.34 11.53 -13.98
C LEU A 15 -34.31 12.39 -13.24
N ASN A 16 -34.80 13.45 -12.58
CA ASN A 16 -34.14 14.05 -11.42
C ASN A 16 -34.16 13.03 -10.28
N GLY A 17 -33.25 12.07 -10.32
CA GLY A 17 -32.95 11.17 -9.21
C GLY A 17 -31.53 11.42 -8.75
N ASN A 18 -31.36 11.89 -7.52
CA ASN A 18 -30.10 11.74 -6.81
C ASN A 18 -29.76 10.24 -6.81
N ILE A 19 -28.78 9.86 -7.63
CA ILE A 19 -28.26 8.50 -7.64
C ILE A 19 -27.46 8.34 -6.35
N ILE A 20 -28.13 7.88 -5.30
CA ILE A 20 -27.44 7.22 -4.20
C ILE A 20 -26.95 5.90 -4.80
N PRO A 21 -25.63 5.67 -4.93
CA PRO A 21 -25.14 4.42 -5.48
C PRO A 21 -25.61 3.28 -4.58
N ASP A 22 -26.51 2.47 -5.12
CA ASP A 22 -26.99 1.24 -4.54
C ASP A 22 -25.78 0.32 -4.23
N GLN A 23 -25.71 -0.20 -3.01
CA GLN A 23 -24.73 -1.20 -2.60
C GLN A 23 -24.84 -2.50 -3.43
N ASN A 24 -25.91 -2.68 -4.21
CA ASN A 24 -26.11 -3.80 -5.15
C ASN A 24 -25.36 -3.65 -6.49
N GLY A 25 -24.61 -2.57 -6.72
CA GLY A 25 -23.92 -2.29 -7.99
C GLY A 25 -22.46 -2.75 -8.09
N ARG A 26 -21.88 -3.38 -7.06
CA ARG A 26 -20.47 -3.83 -7.11
C ARG A 26 -20.35 -5.11 -7.91
N SER A 27 -19.32 -5.20 -8.75
CA SER A 27 -19.02 -6.44 -9.47
C SER A 27 -18.71 -7.57 -8.46
N ALA A 28 -19.05 -8.81 -8.82
CA ALA A 28 -18.74 -9.98 -7.99
C ALA A 28 -17.24 -10.09 -7.65
N ALA A 29 -16.37 -9.61 -8.54
CA ALA A 29 -14.93 -9.56 -8.30
C ALA A 29 -14.54 -8.59 -7.18
N VAL A 30 -15.14 -7.39 -7.14
CA VAL A 30 -14.91 -6.40 -6.07
C VAL A 30 -15.45 -6.92 -4.74
N THR A 31 -16.64 -7.53 -4.72
CA THR A 31 -17.20 -8.14 -3.51
C THR A 31 -16.29 -9.24 -2.96
N LYS A 32 -15.75 -10.11 -3.82
CA LYS A 32 -14.80 -11.15 -3.41
C LYS A 32 -13.53 -10.58 -2.79
N LYS A 33 -12.99 -9.48 -3.35
CA LYS A 33 -11.83 -8.78 -2.80
C LYS A 33 -12.11 -8.20 -1.41
N ILE A 34 -13.25 -7.54 -1.23
CA ILE A 34 -13.67 -6.98 0.07
C ILE A 34 -13.77 -8.09 1.12
N THR A 35 -14.46 -9.20 0.81
CA THR A 35 -14.56 -10.34 1.73
C THR A 35 -13.20 -10.95 2.05
N ALA A 36 -12.31 -11.08 1.06
CA ALA A 36 -10.96 -11.59 1.28
C ALA A 36 -10.14 -10.66 2.21
N CYS A 37 -10.24 -9.34 2.02
CA CYS A 37 -9.61 -8.34 2.88
C CYS A 37 -10.12 -8.44 4.33
N GLN A 38 -11.43 -8.49 4.53
CA GLN A 38 -12.06 -8.58 5.86
C GLN A 38 -11.67 -9.89 6.57
N ASN A 39 -11.69 -11.01 5.86
CA ASN A 39 -11.29 -12.31 6.42
C ASN A 39 -9.81 -12.31 6.81
N TRP A 40 -8.94 -11.76 5.98
CA TRP A 40 -7.54 -11.58 6.32
C TRP A 40 -7.36 -10.69 7.55
N TYR A 41 -8.02 -9.53 7.60
CA TYR A 41 -7.94 -8.59 8.72
C TYR A 41 -8.32 -9.25 10.06
N ASN A 42 -9.39 -10.06 10.06
CA ASN A 42 -9.85 -10.77 11.25
C ASN A 42 -8.91 -11.89 11.70
N ALA A 43 -8.19 -12.52 10.76
CA ALA A 43 -7.23 -13.58 11.05
C ALA A 43 -5.83 -13.06 11.40
N GLU A 44 -5.51 -11.84 10.98
CA GLU A 44 -4.20 -11.24 11.17
C GLU A 44 -4.04 -10.78 12.64
N PRO A 45 -2.91 -11.09 13.30
CA PRO A 45 -2.70 -10.66 14.68
C PRO A 45 -2.59 -9.13 14.79
N HIS A 46 -2.66 -8.63 16.02
CA HIS A 46 -2.46 -7.21 16.30
C HIS A 46 -1.04 -6.78 15.87
N PRO A 47 -0.86 -5.64 15.17
CA PRO A 47 0.44 -5.26 14.58
C PRO A 47 1.55 -5.01 15.60
N SER A 48 1.20 -4.70 16.86
CA SER A 48 2.18 -4.42 17.92
C SER A 48 3.21 -5.54 18.08
N ILE A 49 2.79 -6.81 17.94
CA ILE A 49 3.70 -7.94 18.08
C ILE A 49 4.83 -7.92 17.06
N PHE A 50 4.62 -7.29 15.90
CA PHE A 50 5.61 -7.17 14.83
C PHE A 50 6.36 -5.84 14.93
N LEU A 51 5.67 -4.75 15.26
CA LEU A 51 6.31 -3.44 15.49
C LEU A 51 7.38 -3.50 16.59
N GLU A 52 7.14 -4.26 17.66
CA GLU A 52 8.12 -4.47 18.73
C GLU A 52 9.38 -5.24 18.27
N GLN A 53 9.30 -5.93 17.13
CA GLN A 53 10.39 -6.70 16.54
C GLN A 53 11.08 -5.96 15.39
N THR A 54 10.59 -4.80 14.98
CA THR A 54 11.19 -3.98 13.93
C THR A 54 11.89 -2.76 14.51
N ARG A 55 12.72 -2.13 13.68
CA ARG A 55 13.36 -0.86 14.02
C ARG A 55 12.41 0.27 13.63
N LYS A 56 12.32 1.32 14.47
CA LYS A 56 11.57 2.54 14.13
C LYS A 56 12.18 3.22 12.90
N CYS A 57 11.32 3.78 12.07
CA CYS A 57 11.76 4.51 10.88
C CYS A 57 12.60 5.72 11.26
N PRO A 58 13.61 6.09 10.46
CA PRO A 58 14.21 7.41 10.58
C PRO A 58 13.17 8.50 10.41
N CYS A 59 13.12 9.51 11.28
CA CYS A 59 12.23 10.65 11.09
C CYS A 59 12.63 11.51 9.88
N ARG A 60 13.91 11.46 9.52
CA ARG A 60 14.47 12.19 8.39
C ARG A 60 15.59 11.40 7.71
N VAL A 61 15.70 11.55 6.40
CA VAL A 61 16.79 11.02 5.58
C VAL A 61 17.42 12.13 4.74
N PRO A 62 18.66 11.95 4.25
CA PRO A 62 19.26 12.88 3.31
C PRO A 62 18.41 13.07 2.04
N ALA A 63 18.23 14.32 1.61
CA ALA A 63 17.39 14.67 0.46
C ALA A 63 17.90 14.12 -0.89
N ASN A 64 19.15 13.61 -0.94
CA ASN A 64 19.70 12.94 -2.11
C ASN A 64 19.35 11.43 -2.18
N PHE A 65 18.63 10.88 -1.19
CA PHE A 65 18.17 9.49 -1.15
C PHE A 65 19.26 8.47 -1.54
N PRO A 66 20.35 8.36 -0.76
CA PRO A 66 21.42 7.40 -1.05
C PRO A 66 20.89 5.96 -1.05
N GLN A 67 21.57 5.05 -1.75
CA GLN A 67 21.15 3.64 -1.85
C GLN A 67 21.06 2.94 -0.48
N ASP A 68 21.93 3.35 0.45
CA ASP A 68 22.04 2.82 1.79
C ASP A 68 22.03 3.98 2.80
N LEU A 69 21.27 3.84 3.88
CA LEU A 69 21.34 4.75 5.03
C LEU A 69 21.99 4.02 6.19
N ASN A 70 23.19 4.44 6.56
CA ASN A 70 23.90 3.88 7.71
C ASN A 70 23.83 4.86 8.88
N ASP A 71 23.15 4.47 9.96
CA ASP A 71 23.07 5.28 11.18
C ASP A 71 24.23 5.02 12.16
N GLY A 72 25.32 4.43 11.68
CA GLY A 72 26.47 3.97 12.46
C GLY A 72 26.24 2.60 13.15
N SER A 73 25.01 2.11 13.22
CA SER A 73 24.68 0.83 13.87
C SER A 73 24.03 -0.19 12.93
N LYS A 74 23.22 0.29 11.99
CA LYS A 74 22.41 -0.51 11.07
C LYS A 74 22.35 0.18 9.71
N THR A 75 22.14 -0.63 8.67
CA THR A 75 21.99 -0.15 7.30
C THR A 75 20.56 -0.37 6.83
N TRP A 76 19.86 0.71 6.49
CA TRP A 76 18.62 0.66 5.73
C TRP A 76 18.95 0.58 4.25
N LYS A 77 18.20 -0.23 3.50
CA LYS A 77 18.40 -0.42 2.07
C LYS A 77 17.28 0.25 1.30
N THR A 78 17.59 0.95 0.21
CA THR A 78 16.55 1.50 -0.66
C THR A 78 15.61 0.40 -1.14
N ASP A 79 14.31 0.68 -1.09
CA ASP A 79 13.30 -0.16 -1.73
C ASP A 79 13.38 0.03 -3.25
N SER A 80 13.81 -1.00 -3.98
CA SER A 80 13.92 -0.92 -5.44
C SER A 80 12.58 -0.65 -6.13
N GLY A 81 11.46 -1.07 -5.52
CA GLY A 81 10.10 -0.77 -6.00
C GLY A 81 9.62 0.65 -5.70
N CYS A 82 10.39 1.41 -4.93
CA CYS A 82 10.09 2.80 -4.57
C CYS A 82 11.37 3.62 -4.36
N ALA A 83 12.35 3.47 -5.24
CA ALA A 83 13.56 4.25 -5.21
C ALA A 83 13.30 5.65 -5.81
N ALA A 84 13.76 6.71 -5.15
CA ALA A 84 13.56 8.09 -5.62
C ALA A 84 14.14 8.35 -7.02
N SER A 85 15.19 7.62 -7.40
CA SER A 85 15.82 7.72 -8.72
C SER A 85 15.00 7.15 -9.87
N SER A 86 14.05 6.25 -9.60
CA SER A 86 13.31 5.52 -10.65
C SER A 86 11.79 5.62 -10.50
N HIS A 87 11.26 5.84 -9.30
CA HIS A 87 9.82 5.86 -9.01
C HIS A 87 9.39 7.06 -8.14
N PRO A 88 9.89 8.30 -8.36
CA PRO A 88 9.56 9.41 -7.49
C PRO A 88 8.05 9.71 -7.51
N ASN A 89 7.39 9.60 -6.35
CA ASN A 89 5.95 9.82 -6.15
C ASN A 89 5.02 8.84 -6.89
N THR A 90 5.57 7.84 -7.59
CA THR A 90 4.82 6.91 -8.47
C THR A 90 4.84 5.47 -7.96
N CYS A 91 5.33 5.25 -6.75
CA CYS A 91 5.41 3.92 -6.13
C CYS A 91 4.04 3.25 -6.04
N SER A 92 3.92 2.04 -6.60
CA SER A 92 2.63 1.33 -6.73
C SER A 92 1.89 1.16 -5.40
N TYR A 93 2.63 0.76 -4.35
CA TYR A 93 2.09 0.47 -3.03
C TYR A 93 2.04 1.69 -2.10
N HIS A 94 2.83 2.74 -2.40
CA HIS A 94 3.00 3.95 -1.57
C HIS A 94 2.88 5.21 -2.43
N LYS A 95 1.75 5.36 -3.13
CA LYS A 95 1.53 6.49 -4.04
C LYS A 95 1.66 7.80 -3.28
N GLY A 96 2.54 8.69 -3.74
CA GLY A 96 2.89 9.94 -3.08
C GLY A 96 4.23 9.92 -2.34
N ALA A 97 4.82 8.75 -2.06
CA ALA A 97 6.17 8.66 -1.52
C ALA A 97 7.22 9.07 -2.55
N HIS A 98 8.17 9.91 -2.17
CA HIS A 98 9.29 10.23 -3.04
C HIS A 98 10.32 9.10 -3.07
N GLY A 99 10.62 8.50 -1.93
CA GLY A 99 11.49 7.32 -1.84
C GLY A 99 11.24 6.54 -0.55
N CYS A 100 11.53 5.24 -0.58
CA CYS A 100 11.41 4.37 0.58
C CYS A 100 12.66 3.54 0.86
N TYR A 101 12.80 3.15 2.12
CA TYR A 101 13.85 2.30 2.63
C TYR A 101 13.26 1.11 3.39
N ARG A 102 13.93 -0.03 3.34
CA ARG A 102 13.57 -1.25 4.05
C ARG A 102 14.64 -1.63 5.07
N PHE A 103 14.19 -2.20 6.18
CA PHE A 103 15.04 -2.79 7.20
C PHE A 103 14.40 -4.03 7.82
N GLY A 104 15.23 -4.98 8.23
CA GLY A 104 14.84 -6.13 9.04
C GLY A 104 16.06 -6.67 9.78
N TYR A 105 15.88 -7.12 11.02
CA TYR A 105 16.99 -7.64 11.84
C TYR A 105 17.49 -9.00 11.38
N LYS A 106 16.64 -9.77 10.72
CA LYS A 106 16.91 -11.12 10.22
C LYS A 106 16.55 -11.18 8.74
N THR A 107 16.91 -12.27 8.08
CA THR A 107 16.56 -12.54 6.67
C THR A 107 15.11 -12.97 6.48
N THR A 108 14.39 -13.30 7.55
CA THR A 108 12.97 -13.69 7.59
C THR A 108 12.26 -12.98 8.75
N GLY A 109 10.92 -12.94 8.70
CA GLY A 109 10.10 -12.29 9.71
C GLY A 109 9.92 -10.79 9.49
N PRO A 110 9.49 -10.04 10.53
CA PRO A 110 9.04 -8.66 10.38
C PRO A 110 10.09 -7.70 9.82
N GLY A 111 9.64 -6.76 9.00
CA GLY A 111 10.44 -5.69 8.43
C GLY A 111 9.76 -4.34 8.54
N ALA A 112 10.55 -3.27 8.59
CA ALA A 112 10.06 -1.92 8.45
C ALA A 112 10.29 -1.45 7.01
N GLN A 113 9.28 -0.88 6.38
CA GLN A 113 9.40 -0.11 5.16
C GLN A 113 9.01 1.33 5.48
N CYS A 114 9.96 2.25 5.30
CA CYS A 114 9.85 3.64 5.69
C CYS A 114 9.86 4.50 4.44
N CYS A 115 8.85 5.34 4.26
CA CYS A 115 8.70 6.19 3.09
C CYS A 115 8.73 7.66 3.46
N TYR A 116 9.23 8.47 2.54
CA TYR A 116 9.57 9.86 2.77
C TYR A 116 9.07 10.75 1.63
N ASP A 117 8.77 12.00 1.95
CA ASP A 117 8.55 13.03 0.95
C ASP A 117 9.86 13.48 0.29
N LYS A 118 9.78 14.42 -0.65
CA LYS A 118 10.95 14.89 -1.41
C LYS A 118 11.96 15.64 -0.55
N GLU A 119 11.56 16.14 0.61
CA GLU A 119 12.42 16.79 1.61
C GLU A 119 13.13 15.77 2.53
N GLY A 120 12.83 14.48 2.35
CA GLY A 120 13.35 13.39 3.17
C GLY A 120 12.67 13.30 4.53
N ILE A 121 11.46 13.84 4.69
CA ILE A 121 10.69 13.78 5.94
C ILE A 121 9.81 12.53 5.93
N TRP A 122 9.83 11.79 7.03
CA TRP A 122 9.06 10.56 7.17
C TRP A 122 7.55 10.82 7.06
N MET A 123 6.88 9.98 6.29
CA MET A 123 5.45 10.06 6.05
C MET A 123 4.71 9.10 6.97
N ASN A 124 3.66 9.58 7.65
CA ASN A 124 2.85 8.79 8.58
C ASN A 124 1.41 8.51 8.11
N ASP A 125 0.95 9.18 7.05
CA ASP A 125 -0.37 8.96 6.45
C ASP A 125 -0.27 7.92 5.31
N PRO A 126 -0.76 6.68 5.51
CA PRO A 126 -0.66 5.63 4.50
C PRO A 126 -1.42 5.96 3.22
N HIS A 127 -2.48 6.78 3.29
CA HIS A 127 -3.22 7.22 2.09
C HIS A 127 -2.48 8.30 1.29
N LYS A 128 -1.37 8.81 1.82
CA LYS A 128 -0.48 9.76 1.14
C LYS A 128 0.87 9.15 0.77
N GLY A 129 1.07 7.86 0.99
CA GLY A 129 2.32 7.17 0.64
C GLY A 129 3.24 6.89 1.83
N ALA A 130 2.73 6.88 3.06
CA ALA A 130 3.51 6.30 4.15
C ALA A 130 3.90 4.85 3.84
N GLY A 131 5.03 4.43 4.42
CA GLY A 131 5.48 3.05 4.31
C GLY A 131 4.61 2.10 5.15
N THR A 132 5.00 0.85 5.20
CA THR A 132 4.25 -0.18 5.94
C THR A 132 5.18 -1.02 6.80
N LEU A 133 4.66 -1.50 7.92
CA LEU A 133 5.16 -2.70 8.55
C LEU A 133 5.00 -3.86 7.56
N ASP A 134 6.04 -4.64 7.32
CA ASP A 134 5.94 -5.95 6.69
C ASP A 134 5.90 -7.01 7.79
N ARG A 135 4.94 -7.95 7.73
CA ARG A 135 5.00 -9.15 8.59
C ARG A 135 6.15 -10.06 8.18
N GLU A 136 6.37 -10.17 6.88
CA GLU A 136 7.49 -10.89 6.29
C GLU A 136 8.23 -9.92 5.37
N ARG A 137 9.44 -9.52 5.76
CA ARG A 137 10.24 -8.59 4.94
C ARG A 137 10.39 -9.11 3.51
N ALA A 138 10.39 -8.20 2.55
CA ALA A 138 10.81 -8.53 1.19
C ALA A 138 12.26 -9.08 1.20
N PRO A 139 12.57 -10.11 0.40
CA PRO A 139 13.93 -10.64 0.33
C PRO A 139 14.86 -9.66 -0.38
N ASP A 140 16.13 -9.60 0.06
CA ASP A 140 17.16 -8.77 -0.60
C ASP A 140 17.53 -9.27 -2.00
N ASN A 141 17.19 -10.54 -2.31
CA ASN A 141 17.40 -11.13 -3.62
C ASN A 141 16.15 -11.88 -4.09
N PHE A 142 15.91 -11.85 -5.40
CA PHE A 142 14.74 -12.50 -6.01
C PHE A 142 14.78 -14.03 -5.91
N PHE A 143 15.98 -14.63 -5.77
CA PHE A 143 16.16 -16.08 -5.71
C PHE A 143 15.74 -16.71 -4.36
N ASN A 144 15.54 -15.91 -3.31
CA ASN A 144 14.93 -16.41 -2.08
C ASN A 144 13.40 -16.53 -2.24
N LEU A 145 13.00 -17.51 -3.05
CA LEU A 145 11.60 -17.78 -3.41
C LEU A 145 10.73 -18.08 -2.20
N LEU A 146 11.29 -18.70 -1.16
CA LEU A 146 10.55 -19.00 0.07
C LEU A 146 10.13 -17.70 0.78
N GLN A 147 11.08 -16.80 1.01
CA GLN A 147 10.79 -15.50 1.62
C GLN A 147 9.92 -14.63 0.71
N TRP A 148 10.15 -14.68 -0.60
CA TRP A 148 9.31 -13.99 -1.58
C TRP A 148 7.85 -14.43 -1.47
N ASN A 149 7.59 -15.73 -1.40
CA ASN A 149 6.23 -16.27 -1.24
C ASN A 149 5.61 -15.89 0.10
N ALA A 150 6.41 -15.88 1.17
CA ALA A 150 5.95 -15.45 2.49
C ALA A 150 5.53 -13.98 2.49
N HIS A 151 6.38 -13.08 2.00
CA HIS A 151 6.08 -11.65 1.82
C HIS A 151 4.84 -11.44 0.95
N ASN A 152 4.73 -12.14 -0.18
CA ASN A 152 3.57 -12.01 -1.05
C ASN A 152 2.27 -12.44 -0.36
N LYS A 153 2.29 -13.58 0.34
CA LYS A 153 1.13 -14.09 1.05
C LYS A 153 0.68 -13.17 2.18
N HIS A 154 1.62 -12.63 2.95
CA HIS A 154 1.33 -11.91 4.18
C HIS A 154 1.19 -10.40 4.01
N ASP A 155 1.77 -9.82 2.97
CA ASP A 155 1.88 -8.36 2.84
C ASP A 155 1.35 -7.85 1.48
N VAL A 156 1.64 -8.55 0.37
CA VAL A 156 1.22 -8.09 -0.98
C VAL A 156 -0.22 -8.46 -1.33
N ILE A 157 -0.58 -9.74 -1.26
CA ILE A 157 -1.93 -10.23 -1.61
C ILE A 157 -3.02 -9.53 -0.77
N PRO A 158 -2.84 -9.33 0.55
CA PRO A 158 -3.80 -8.54 1.33
C PRO A 158 -3.96 -7.12 0.80
N TRP A 159 -2.86 -6.42 0.48
CA TRP A 159 -2.93 -5.09 -0.13
C TRP A 159 -3.68 -5.13 -1.46
N GLU A 160 -3.48 -6.15 -2.30
CA GLU A 160 -4.18 -6.28 -3.58
C GLU A 160 -5.70 -6.45 -3.42
N ASN A 161 -6.13 -7.09 -2.35
CA ASN A 161 -7.55 -7.28 -2.03
C ASN A 161 -8.15 -6.05 -1.34
N CYS A 162 -7.38 -5.35 -0.52
CA CYS A 162 -7.85 -4.23 0.28
C CYS A 162 -7.75 -2.87 -0.44
N CYS A 163 -6.76 -2.65 -1.30
CA CYS A 163 -6.35 -1.29 -1.72
C CYS A 163 -6.13 -1.09 -3.22
N LYS A 164 -5.77 -2.13 -3.99
CA LYS A 164 -5.35 -1.96 -5.40
C LYS A 164 -6.46 -1.48 -6.33
N ASP A 165 -7.68 -1.95 -6.11
CA ASP A 165 -8.82 -1.69 -6.97
C ASP A 165 -9.56 -0.44 -6.50
N LEU A 166 -9.72 0.55 -7.39
CA LEU A 166 -10.38 1.83 -7.09
C LEU A 166 -11.85 1.68 -6.70
N ALA A 167 -12.49 0.55 -7.04
CA ALA A 167 -13.85 0.24 -6.63
C ALA A 167 -13.94 -0.33 -5.20
N VAL A 168 -12.80 -0.69 -4.58
CA VAL A 168 -12.76 -1.07 -3.17
C VAL A 168 -12.81 0.20 -2.32
N PRO A 169 -13.71 0.28 -1.33
CA PRO A 169 -13.84 1.46 -0.48
C PRO A 169 -12.57 1.78 0.31
N ARG A 170 -12.35 3.06 0.58
CA ARG A 170 -11.17 3.53 1.33
C ARG A 170 -11.10 2.97 2.75
N ASP A 171 -12.24 2.79 3.42
CA ASP A 171 -12.34 2.16 4.74
C ASP A 171 -11.99 0.66 4.71
N VAL A 172 -12.25 -0.04 3.60
CA VAL A 172 -11.75 -1.42 3.41
C VAL A 172 -10.24 -1.41 3.24
N CYS A 173 -9.67 -0.46 2.49
CA CYS A 173 -8.22 -0.30 2.41
C CYS A 173 -7.60 0.06 3.78
N GLN A 174 -8.30 0.82 4.61
CA GLN A 174 -7.85 1.15 5.97
C GLN A 174 -7.60 -0.11 6.82
N LEU A 175 -8.40 -1.18 6.64
CA LEU A 175 -8.17 -2.46 7.34
C LEU A 175 -6.77 -3.01 7.08
N TYR A 176 -6.22 -2.83 5.87
CA TYR A 176 -4.83 -3.19 5.59
C TYR A 176 -3.85 -2.39 6.43
N PHE A 177 -3.99 -1.07 6.41
CA PHE A 177 -3.10 -0.17 7.14
C PHE A 177 -3.22 -0.30 8.66
N ASP A 178 -4.37 -0.72 9.19
CA ASP A 178 -4.55 -1.03 10.60
C ASP A 178 -3.71 -2.24 11.04
N LYS A 179 -3.40 -3.18 10.12
CA LYS A 179 -2.54 -4.34 10.37
C LYS A 179 -1.10 -4.17 9.87
N ARG A 180 -0.88 -3.19 9.02
CA ARG A 180 0.42 -2.86 8.40
C ARG A 180 0.73 -1.37 8.55
N PRO A 181 0.65 -0.79 9.76
CA PRO A 181 0.87 0.64 9.93
C PRO A 181 2.33 1.01 9.61
N PRO A 182 2.61 2.27 9.25
CA PRO A 182 3.99 2.75 9.06
C PRO A 182 4.83 2.72 10.36
N GLY A 183 4.18 2.53 11.52
CA GLY A 183 4.81 2.56 12.83
C GLY A 183 5.06 3.97 13.32
N GLU A 184 6.20 4.16 13.97
CA GLU A 184 6.67 5.45 14.47
C GLU A 184 8.05 5.76 13.90
N CYS A 185 8.44 7.02 14.01
CA CYS A 185 9.80 7.44 13.66
C CYS A 185 10.66 7.77 14.88
N GLU A 186 11.97 7.69 14.69
CA GLU A 186 13.01 8.08 15.63
C GLU A 186 14.11 8.87 14.90
N TYR A 187 14.76 9.81 15.59
CA TYR A 187 15.88 10.55 15.01
C TYR A 187 17.18 9.76 15.11
N TYR A 188 17.82 9.57 13.96
CA TYR A 188 19.16 8.98 13.87
C TYR A 188 20.14 10.00 13.29
N SER A 189 21.43 9.78 13.53
CA SER A 189 22.51 10.53 12.87
C SER A 189 22.99 9.73 11.66
N PHE A 190 22.93 10.33 10.47
CA PHE A 190 23.38 9.76 9.20
C PHE A 190 24.50 10.61 8.60
#